data_AF-A0A0B5AY15-F1
#
_entry.id   AF-A0A0B5AY15-F1
#
_cell.length_a   1.000
_cell.length_b   1.000
_cell.length_c   1.000
_cell.angle_alpha   90.00
_cell.angle_beta   90.00
_cell.angle_gamma   90.00
#
_symmetry.space_group_name_H-M   'P 1'
#
loop_
_entity.id
_entity.type
_entity.pdbx_description
1 polymer ?
#
loop_
_entity_poly.entity_id
_entity_poly.type
_entity_poly.pdbx_seq_one_letter_code
_entity_poly.pdbx_strand_id
1 'polypeptide(L)'
;MTTFFIETDLEGKPLHDFSFHLVQAVAFHEWKYGRSSFAIQYSFGDETDRADGADVAKIAEIADKIPIGSLPFVLKHLDNVQKVTPLNVPDVLNVEQFTGRTYRKNMRKIEMEAYELPLFVKESARYKGITDIISSKEDVEMLPDVDYDISEVIDIQSEWRVFVQMDEVVGVKNYGAENVFPLPVDKKQVLDMVKTIERARYDGYAFPLSYTLDIAVNESGSFLIEAHPFVSCGLYGFADYQRLPSMMIQGYRYMQQQAGLLS
;
A
#
# COMPACT_ATOMS: atom_id res chain seq x y z
N MET A 1 -7.17 -10.84 -22.55
CA MET A 1 -7.76 -9.56 -22.13
C MET A 1 -7.78 -9.57 -20.61
N THR A 2 -7.29 -8.52 -19.95
CA THR A 2 -7.28 -8.45 -18.48
C THR A 2 -8.55 -7.77 -18.02
N THR A 3 -9.27 -8.37 -17.07
CA THR A 3 -10.51 -7.80 -16.54
C THR A 3 -10.27 -7.25 -15.13
N PHE A 4 -10.62 -5.99 -14.92
CA PHE A 4 -10.66 -5.37 -13.60
C PHE A 4 -12.05 -5.55 -12.99
N PHE A 5 -12.10 -6.00 -11.73
CA PHE A 5 -13.33 -6.17 -10.98
C PHE A 5 -13.42 -5.08 -9.91
N ILE A 6 -14.25 -4.08 -10.15
CA ILE A 6 -14.32 -2.85 -9.36
C ILE A 6 -15.38 -2.96 -8.26
N GLU A 7 -14.98 -2.65 -7.03
CA GLU A 7 -15.87 -2.50 -5.88
C GLU A 7 -16.80 -1.29 -6.07
N THR A 8 -18.10 -1.51 -5.94
CA THR A 8 -19.13 -0.46 -6.10
C THR A 8 -20.12 -0.41 -4.94
N ASP A 9 -20.83 0.71 -4.82
CA ASP A 9 -22.00 0.82 -3.94
C ASP A 9 -23.21 0.01 -4.47
N LEU A 10 -24.32 0.08 -3.73
CA LEU A 10 -25.58 -0.58 -4.09
C LEU A 10 -26.21 -0.06 -5.39
N GLU A 11 -25.77 1.10 -5.89
CA GLU A 11 -26.21 1.69 -7.15
C GLU A 11 -25.24 1.37 -8.31
N GLY A 12 -24.19 0.57 -8.06
CA GLY A 12 -23.18 0.21 -9.06
C GLY A 12 -22.16 1.32 -9.34
N LYS A 13 -22.02 2.30 -8.46
CA LYS A 13 -21.02 3.38 -8.59
C LYS A 13 -19.71 3.01 -7.91
N PRO A 14 -18.54 3.26 -8.52
CA PRO A 14 -17.24 3.03 -7.88
C PRO A 14 -17.13 3.74 -6.53
N LEU A 15 -16.67 3.01 -5.50
CA LEU A 15 -16.56 3.54 -4.13
C LEU A 15 -15.32 4.42 -3.90
N HIS A 16 -14.27 4.23 -4.69
CA HIS A 16 -12.95 4.83 -4.44
C HIS A 16 -12.47 5.67 -5.62
N ASP A 17 -11.66 6.70 -5.32
CA ASP A 17 -11.08 7.62 -6.31
C ASP A 17 -10.23 6.88 -7.35
N PHE A 18 -9.39 5.94 -6.91
CA PHE A 18 -8.55 5.14 -7.78
C PHE A 18 -9.37 4.26 -8.74
N SER A 19 -10.55 3.79 -8.33
CA SER A 19 -11.46 3.03 -9.18
C SER A 19 -12.02 3.90 -10.31
N PHE A 20 -12.38 5.15 -10.01
CA PHE A 20 -12.81 6.11 -11.03
C PHE A 20 -11.69 6.40 -12.03
N HIS A 21 -10.47 6.66 -11.53
CA HIS A 21 -9.32 6.91 -12.40
C HIS A 21 -8.95 5.69 -13.25
N LEU A 22 -9.16 4.47 -12.76
CA LEU A 22 -9.00 3.26 -13.58
C LEU A 22 -10.00 3.19 -14.73
N VAL A 23 -11.28 3.52 -14.48
CA VAL A 23 -12.30 3.58 -15.54
C VAL A 23 -11.87 4.56 -16.64
N GLN A 24 -11.41 5.74 -16.24
CA GLN A 24 -10.87 6.74 -17.18
C GLN A 24 -9.62 6.24 -17.89
N ALA A 25 -8.74 5.52 -17.21
CA ALA A 25 -7.54 4.94 -17.81
C ALA A 25 -7.89 3.89 -18.89
N VAL A 26 -8.84 3.00 -18.62
CA VAL A 26 -9.29 2.01 -19.62
C VAL A 26 -9.86 2.70 -20.86
N ALA A 27 -10.71 3.72 -20.67
CA ALA A 27 -11.25 4.52 -21.79
C ALA A 27 -10.13 5.25 -22.56
N PHE A 28 -9.13 5.80 -21.85
CA PHE A 28 -7.97 6.44 -22.45
C PHE A 28 -7.16 5.46 -23.31
N HIS A 29 -6.94 4.22 -22.83
CA HIS A 29 -6.23 3.19 -23.60
C HIS A 29 -6.98 2.80 -24.87
N GLU A 30 -8.31 2.65 -24.80
CA GLU A 30 -9.15 2.40 -25.98
C GLU A 30 -9.03 3.53 -27.00
N TRP A 31 -9.17 4.78 -26.55
CA TRP A 31 -9.03 5.96 -27.40
C TRP A 31 -7.64 6.08 -28.04
N LYS A 32 -6.58 5.93 -27.24
CA LYS A 32 -5.19 6.13 -27.69
C LYS A 32 -4.71 5.03 -28.64
N TYR A 33 -5.10 3.77 -28.40
CA TYR A 33 -4.57 2.62 -29.12
C TYR A 33 -5.57 1.95 -30.07
N GLY A 34 -6.82 2.44 -30.13
CA GLY A 34 -7.90 1.89 -30.97
C GLY A 34 -8.41 0.51 -30.52
N ARG A 35 -7.92 0.02 -29.38
CA ARG A 35 -8.33 -1.21 -28.70
C ARG A 35 -7.86 -1.16 -27.25
N SER A 36 -8.69 -1.63 -26.33
CA SER A 36 -8.27 -1.85 -24.95
C SER A 36 -7.91 -3.32 -24.75
N SER A 37 -6.75 -3.58 -24.13
CA SER A 37 -6.44 -4.92 -23.60
C SER A 37 -7.11 -5.17 -22.24
N PHE A 38 -7.86 -4.19 -21.76
CA PHE A 38 -8.52 -4.14 -20.47
C PHE A 38 -10.04 -4.11 -20.60
N ALA A 39 -10.72 -4.83 -19.73
CA ALA A 39 -12.16 -4.76 -19.53
C ALA A 39 -12.47 -4.39 -18.07
N ILE A 40 -13.67 -3.85 -17.84
CA ILE A 40 -14.17 -3.51 -16.51
C ILE A 40 -15.44 -4.29 -16.24
N GLN A 41 -15.51 -4.87 -15.04
CA GLN A 41 -16.70 -5.43 -14.45
C GLN A 41 -16.89 -4.80 -13.07
N TYR A 42 -18.14 -4.52 -12.70
CA TYR A 42 -18.51 -3.96 -11.40
C TYR A 42 -19.07 -5.05 -10.49
N SER A 43 -18.83 -4.96 -9.18
CA SER A 43 -19.39 -5.86 -8.17
C SER A 43 -20.77 -5.38 -7.73
N PHE A 44 -21.86 -6.03 -8.14
CA PHE A 44 -23.20 -5.53 -7.79
C PHE A 44 -23.69 -6.14 -6.46
N GLY A 45 -23.94 -5.31 -5.44
CA GLY A 45 -24.49 -5.77 -4.14
C GLY A 45 -23.50 -6.58 -3.27
N ASP A 46 -24.04 -7.35 -2.30
CA ASP A 46 -23.29 -8.23 -1.38
C ASP A 46 -22.69 -9.49 -2.06
N GLU A 47 -22.32 -9.38 -3.34
CA GLU A 47 -21.69 -10.45 -4.13
C GLU A 47 -20.35 -10.93 -3.57
N THR A 48 -19.84 -10.29 -2.52
CA THR A 48 -18.59 -10.65 -1.84
C THR A 48 -18.76 -11.09 -0.40
N ASP A 49 -19.98 -11.29 0.10
CA ASP A 49 -20.15 -11.89 1.41
C ASP A 49 -19.68 -13.34 1.37
N ARG A 50 -18.45 -13.54 1.89
CA ARG A 50 -17.98 -14.80 2.45
C ARG A 50 -18.84 -15.12 3.68
N ALA A 51 -20.15 -15.28 3.50
CA ALA A 51 -20.92 -16.10 4.40
C ALA A 51 -20.42 -17.53 4.20
N ASP A 52 -20.14 -18.24 5.30
CA ASP A 52 -19.76 -19.64 5.31
C ASP A 52 -20.66 -20.45 4.35
N GLY A 53 -20.15 -20.75 3.14
CA GLY A 53 -20.94 -21.35 2.05
C GLY A 53 -20.97 -20.58 0.73
N ALA A 54 -20.07 -19.62 0.46
CA ALA A 54 -19.94 -18.99 -0.86
C ALA A 54 -19.84 -20.05 -1.98
N ASP A 55 -20.68 -19.88 -3.00
CA ASP A 55 -20.79 -20.77 -4.15
C ASP A 55 -19.43 -20.87 -4.87
N VAL A 56 -18.77 -22.04 -4.76
CA VAL A 56 -17.44 -22.31 -5.32
C VAL A 56 -17.38 -21.97 -6.82
N ALA A 57 -18.51 -22.05 -7.52
CA ALA A 57 -18.63 -21.65 -8.92
C ALA A 57 -18.42 -20.14 -9.16
N LYS A 58 -18.92 -19.28 -8.26
CA LYS A 58 -18.73 -17.82 -8.35
C LYS A 58 -17.30 -17.39 -8.06
N ILE A 59 -16.62 -18.11 -7.15
CA ILE A 59 -15.21 -17.88 -6.82
C ILE A 59 -14.32 -18.22 -8.02
N ALA A 60 -14.60 -19.33 -8.70
CA ALA A 60 -13.86 -19.71 -9.91
C ALA A 60 -14.02 -18.67 -11.05
N GLU A 61 -15.18 -18.01 -11.15
CA GLU A 61 -15.45 -17.01 -12.19
C GLU A 61 -14.70 -15.67 -11.99
N ILE A 62 -14.27 -15.37 -10.77
CA ILE A 62 -13.56 -14.13 -10.43
C ILE A 62 -12.05 -14.32 -10.18
N ALA A 63 -11.57 -15.56 -10.10
CA ALA A 63 -10.17 -15.88 -9.80
C ALA A 63 -9.16 -15.27 -10.79
N ASP A 64 -9.55 -15.09 -12.06
CA ASP A 64 -8.70 -14.52 -13.11
C ASP A 64 -8.82 -12.99 -13.25
N LYS A 65 -9.59 -12.33 -12.38
CA LYS A 65 -9.84 -10.88 -12.42
C LYS A 65 -8.92 -10.14 -11.45
N ILE A 66 -8.66 -8.87 -11.74
CA ILE A 66 -7.89 -7.99 -10.87
C ILE A 66 -8.89 -7.21 -9.99
N PRO A 67 -9.01 -7.50 -8.69
CA PRO A 67 -9.93 -6.80 -7.81
C PRO A 67 -9.41 -5.37 -7.53
N ILE A 68 -10.29 -4.39 -7.66
CA ILE A 68 -9.99 -2.97 -7.46
C ILE A 68 -11.00 -2.39 -6.49
N GLY A 69 -10.55 -2.13 -5.27
CA GLY A 69 -11.40 -1.59 -4.23
C GLY A 69 -10.65 -1.47 -2.91
N SER A 70 -11.40 -1.49 -1.83
CA SER A 70 -10.90 -1.51 -0.46
C SER A 70 -9.99 -2.72 -0.22
N LEU A 71 -9.06 -2.62 0.74
CA LEU A 71 -8.23 -3.76 1.13
C LEU A 71 -9.08 -4.99 1.52
N PRO A 72 -10.15 -4.89 2.34
CA PRO A 72 -11.04 -6.02 2.60
C PRO A 72 -11.58 -6.66 1.33
N PHE A 73 -12.01 -5.87 0.35
CA PHE A 73 -12.49 -6.38 -0.94
C PHE A 73 -11.40 -7.12 -1.71
N VAL A 74 -10.20 -6.54 -1.83
CA VAL A 74 -9.08 -7.18 -2.54
C VAL A 74 -8.65 -8.48 -1.85
N LEU A 75 -8.54 -8.47 -0.52
CA LEU A 75 -8.12 -9.63 0.27
C LEU A 75 -9.14 -10.79 0.20
N LYS A 76 -10.44 -10.51 0.00
CA LYS A 76 -11.45 -11.56 -0.25
C LYS A 76 -11.20 -12.35 -1.54
N HIS A 77 -10.42 -11.80 -2.48
CA HIS A 77 -10.04 -12.44 -3.74
C HIS A 77 -8.66 -13.11 -3.69
N LEU A 78 -8.05 -13.22 -2.51
CA LEU A 78 -6.82 -13.97 -2.32
C LEU A 78 -7.12 -15.22 -1.48
N ASP A 79 -6.64 -16.36 -1.96
CA ASP A 79 -6.42 -17.53 -1.12
C ASP A 79 -5.23 -17.28 -0.20
N ASN A 80 -5.16 -18.00 0.92
CA ASN A 80 -4.05 -17.89 1.87
C ASN A 80 -3.75 -16.45 2.33
N VAL A 81 -4.78 -15.63 2.49
CA VAL A 81 -4.70 -14.21 2.89
C VAL A 81 -3.81 -13.98 4.11
N GLN A 82 -3.72 -14.94 5.03
CA GLN A 82 -2.87 -14.92 6.21
C GLN A 82 -1.36 -14.83 5.92
N LYS A 83 -0.93 -15.12 4.68
CA LYS A 83 0.47 -14.96 4.23
C LYS A 83 0.77 -13.57 3.66
N VAL A 84 -0.26 -12.77 3.39
CA VAL A 84 -0.11 -11.44 2.77
C VAL A 84 0.10 -10.42 3.88
N THR A 85 1.33 -9.94 4.02
CA THR A 85 1.72 -8.97 5.06
C THR A 85 1.99 -7.59 4.46
N PRO A 86 1.75 -6.52 5.23
CA PRO A 86 2.17 -5.16 4.87
C PRO A 86 3.68 -5.09 4.58
N LEU A 87 4.08 -4.16 3.70
CA LEU A 87 5.50 -3.85 3.52
C LEU A 87 6.05 -3.00 4.67
N ASN A 88 5.23 -2.10 5.22
CA ASN A 88 5.61 -1.10 6.23
C ASN A 88 6.93 -0.42 5.81
N VAL A 89 7.92 -0.30 6.70
CA VAL A 89 9.27 0.08 6.30
C VAL A 89 9.99 -1.18 5.77
N PRO A 90 10.38 -1.24 4.48
CA PRO A 90 11.12 -2.37 3.92
C PRO A 90 12.48 -2.50 4.57
N ASP A 91 12.97 -3.72 4.79
CA ASP A 91 14.23 -3.95 5.53
C ASP A 91 15.43 -3.29 4.84
N VAL A 92 15.45 -3.27 3.51
CA VAL A 92 16.51 -2.60 2.73
C VAL A 92 16.49 -1.07 2.84
N LEU A 93 15.38 -0.51 3.30
CA LEU A 93 15.25 0.92 3.59
C LEU A 93 15.20 1.22 5.09
N ASN A 94 15.25 0.20 5.96
CA ASN A 94 15.24 0.36 7.41
C ASN A 94 16.62 0.77 7.93
N VAL A 95 17.06 1.95 7.51
CA VAL A 95 18.28 2.62 7.94
C VAL A 95 17.94 4.04 8.32
N GLU A 96 18.58 4.56 9.37
CA GLU A 96 18.29 5.89 9.92
C GLU A 96 18.40 7.00 8.87
N GLN A 97 19.30 6.85 7.89
CA GLN A 97 19.40 7.75 6.75
C GLN A 97 18.05 7.94 6.04
N PHE A 98 17.25 6.90 5.88
CA PHE A 98 15.97 6.95 5.17
C PHE A 98 14.79 7.12 6.11
N THR A 99 14.81 6.56 7.32
CA THR A 99 13.68 6.62 8.26
C THR A 99 13.71 7.85 9.16
N GLY A 100 14.86 8.51 9.31
CA GLY A 100 15.07 9.65 10.22
C GLY A 100 14.96 9.32 11.70
N ARG A 101 14.84 8.03 12.03
CA ARG A 101 14.57 7.52 13.37
C ARG A 101 14.99 6.08 13.50
N THR A 102 15.14 5.60 14.73
CA THR A 102 15.27 4.17 14.96
C THR A 102 13.92 3.49 14.74
N TYR A 103 13.87 2.53 13.81
CA TYR A 103 12.67 1.74 13.52
C TYR A 103 12.95 0.25 13.77
N ARG A 104 12.17 -0.35 14.66
CA ARG A 104 12.31 -1.76 15.07
C ARG A 104 11.09 -2.53 14.59
N LYS A 105 11.32 -3.73 14.06
CA LYS A 105 10.27 -4.57 13.48
C LYS A 105 10.00 -5.79 14.33
N ASN A 106 8.75 -6.27 14.29
CA ASN A 106 8.31 -7.50 14.93
C ASN A 106 8.62 -7.59 16.45
N MET A 107 8.48 -6.46 17.16
CA MET A 107 8.68 -6.37 18.60
C MET A 107 7.46 -6.88 19.35
N ARG A 108 7.67 -7.69 20.40
CA ARG A 108 6.63 -8.04 21.36
C ARG A 108 6.41 -6.89 22.34
N LYS A 109 5.21 -6.79 22.90
CA LYS A 109 4.90 -5.75 23.89
C LYS A 109 5.84 -5.74 25.10
N ILE A 110 6.27 -6.91 25.57
CA ILE A 110 7.23 -7.03 26.69
C ILE A 110 8.59 -6.40 26.37
N GLU A 111 9.00 -6.39 25.11
CA GLU A 111 10.27 -5.80 24.68
C GLU A 111 10.16 -4.27 24.57
N MET A 112 8.96 -3.72 24.43
CA MET A 112 8.72 -2.27 24.35
C MET A 112 9.00 -1.55 25.67
N GLU A 113 8.89 -2.25 26.80
CA GLU A 113 9.13 -1.69 28.13
C GLU A 113 10.58 -1.19 28.34
N ALA A 114 11.51 -1.63 27.48
CA ALA A 114 12.90 -1.22 27.49
C ALA A 114 13.16 0.13 26.78
N TYR A 115 12.14 0.72 26.14
CA TYR A 115 12.28 1.92 25.32
C TYR A 115 11.64 3.14 26.00
N GLU A 116 12.15 4.33 25.67
CA GLU A 116 11.59 5.58 26.15
C GLU A 116 10.25 5.89 25.45
N LEU A 117 9.30 6.41 26.21
CA LEU A 117 7.98 6.81 25.74
C LEU A 117 7.96 8.32 25.45
N PRO A 118 7.13 8.82 24.50
CA PRO A 118 6.12 8.06 23.75
C PRO A 118 6.70 7.28 22.56
N LEU A 119 6.05 6.17 22.19
CA LEU A 119 6.38 5.36 21.02
C LEU A 119 5.21 5.33 20.03
N PHE A 120 5.53 5.43 18.76
CA PHE A 120 4.61 5.04 17.70
C PHE A 120 4.64 3.51 17.57
N VAL A 121 3.47 2.87 17.59
CA VAL A 121 3.31 1.42 17.44
C VAL A 121 2.39 1.08 16.29
N LYS A 122 2.76 0.08 15.50
CA LYS A 122 1.95 -0.44 14.40
C LYS A 122 2.01 -1.96 14.37
N GLU A 123 0.87 -2.63 14.29
CA GLU A 123 0.85 -4.10 14.17
C GLU A 123 1.53 -4.54 12.86
N SER A 124 2.47 -5.48 12.95
CA SER A 124 3.38 -5.83 11.83
C SER A 124 2.68 -6.68 10.76
N ALA A 125 1.79 -7.58 11.18
CA ALA A 125 1.26 -8.64 10.33
C ALA A 125 -0.05 -8.28 9.59
N ARG A 126 -0.68 -7.14 9.89
CA ARG A 126 -2.03 -6.81 9.37
C ARG A 126 -2.10 -5.41 8.77
N TYR A 127 -2.72 -5.32 7.60
CA TYR A 127 -2.95 -4.03 6.93
C TYR A 127 -3.92 -3.10 7.66
N LYS A 128 -4.87 -3.65 8.42
CA LYS A 128 -5.81 -2.92 9.29
C LYS A 128 -5.69 -3.44 10.72
N GLY A 129 -4.48 -3.31 11.26
CA GLY A 129 -4.17 -3.62 12.65
C GLY A 129 -4.15 -2.37 13.52
N ILE A 130 -3.62 -2.52 14.74
CA ILE A 130 -3.39 -1.39 15.64
C ILE A 130 -2.37 -0.43 15.04
N THR A 131 -2.62 0.87 15.14
CA THR A 131 -1.68 1.94 14.83
C THR A 131 -1.95 3.07 15.80
N ASP A 132 -1.03 3.33 16.72
CA ASP A 132 -1.26 4.26 17.83
C ASP A 132 0.04 4.87 18.36
N ILE A 133 -0.08 5.87 19.24
CA ILE A 133 1.01 6.41 20.04
C ILE A 133 0.79 6.01 21.49
N ILE A 134 1.67 5.16 22.01
CA ILE A 134 1.67 4.77 23.42
C ILE A 134 2.50 5.77 24.22
N SER A 135 1.94 6.27 25.32
CA SER A 135 2.57 7.32 26.13
C SER A 135 2.80 6.91 27.58
N SER A 136 2.30 5.74 27.97
CA SER A 136 2.42 5.17 29.31
C SER A 136 2.70 3.67 29.27
N LYS A 137 3.10 3.09 30.41
CA LYS A 137 3.27 1.64 30.53
C LYS A 137 1.93 0.92 30.52
N GLU A 138 0.91 1.55 31.07
CA GLU A 138 -0.47 1.06 31.04
C GLU A 138 -0.96 0.88 29.60
N ASP A 139 -0.60 1.79 28.68
CA ASP A 139 -0.93 1.65 27.26
C ASP A 139 -0.28 0.38 26.66
N VAL A 140 0.99 0.11 27.00
CA VAL A 140 1.71 -1.11 26.57
C VAL A 140 1.02 -2.36 27.09
N GLU A 141 0.57 -2.36 28.35
CA GLU A 141 -0.12 -3.50 28.94
C GLU A 141 -1.44 -3.84 28.21
N MET A 142 -2.16 -2.80 27.78
CA MET A 142 -3.42 -2.93 27.02
C MET A 142 -3.25 -3.44 25.60
N LEU A 143 -2.03 -3.42 25.05
CA LEU A 143 -1.76 -3.98 23.73
C LEU A 143 -1.97 -5.50 23.73
N PRO A 144 -2.66 -6.05 22.71
CA PRO A 144 -2.66 -7.48 22.42
C PRO A 144 -1.25 -8.05 22.30
N ASP A 145 -1.10 -9.34 22.62
CA ASP A 145 0.20 -10.03 22.54
C ASP A 145 0.49 -10.50 21.11
N VAL A 146 0.76 -9.54 20.23
CA VAL A 146 1.14 -9.72 18.82
C VAL A 146 2.45 -8.98 18.53
N ASP A 147 2.94 -9.08 17.30
CA ASP A 147 4.20 -8.46 16.89
C ASP A 147 3.94 -7.05 16.31
N TYR A 148 4.72 -6.07 16.75
CA TYR A 148 4.58 -4.67 16.37
C TYR A 148 5.87 -4.11 15.77
N ASP A 149 5.71 -3.24 14.78
CA ASP A 149 6.74 -2.32 14.38
C ASP A 149 6.65 -1.08 15.28
N ILE A 150 7.78 -0.64 15.83
CA ILE A 150 7.84 0.51 16.76
C ILE A 150 8.89 1.52 16.32
N SER A 151 8.64 2.78 16.64
CA SER A 151 9.63 3.85 16.51
C SER A 151 9.37 5.00 17.46
N GLU A 152 10.35 5.90 17.54
CA GLU A 152 10.14 7.25 18.07
C GLU A 152 9.02 7.95 17.28
N VAL A 153 8.29 8.82 17.97
CA VAL A 153 7.31 9.72 17.32
C VAL A 153 8.08 10.82 16.60
N ILE A 154 7.80 11.00 15.31
CA ILE A 154 8.39 12.05 14.49
C ILE A 154 7.42 13.20 14.32
N ASP A 155 7.96 14.42 14.35
CA ASP A 155 7.23 15.62 13.92
C ASP A 155 7.09 15.62 12.39
N ILE A 156 5.85 15.73 11.89
CA ILE A 156 5.53 15.64 10.46
C ILE A 156 4.81 16.91 10.05
N GLN A 157 5.46 17.73 9.23
CA GLN A 157 4.88 18.99 8.74
C GLN A 157 4.20 18.84 7.38
N SER A 158 4.62 17.86 6.59
CA SER A 158 3.92 17.43 5.38
C SER A 158 4.20 15.98 5.03
N GLU A 159 3.24 15.38 4.36
CA GLU A 159 3.25 13.98 3.92
C GLU A 159 3.05 13.90 2.41
N TRP A 160 3.87 13.06 1.79
CA TRP A 160 3.92 12.88 0.35
C TRP A 160 3.90 11.41 0.00
N ARG A 161 3.14 11.08 -1.04
CA ARG A 161 3.15 9.76 -1.66
C ARG A 161 3.95 9.81 -2.95
N VAL A 162 5.02 9.03 -3.01
CA VAL A 162 5.82 8.79 -4.21
C VAL A 162 5.27 7.55 -4.90
N PHE A 163 4.94 7.66 -6.17
CA PHE A 163 4.48 6.58 -7.01
C PHE A 163 5.66 6.06 -7.83
N VAL A 164 5.94 4.76 -7.72
CA VAL A 164 7.06 4.11 -8.40
C VAL A 164 6.54 2.96 -9.24
N GLN A 165 7.02 2.88 -10.48
CA GLN A 165 6.77 1.76 -11.36
C GLN A 165 8.06 1.36 -12.07
N MET A 166 8.45 0.10 -11.97
CA MET A 166 9.62 -0.46 -12.65
C MET A 166 10.86 0.41 -12.43
N ASP A 167 11.13 0.72 -11.17
CA ASP A 167 12.28 1.51 -10.70
C ASP A 167 12.28 2.99 -11.14
N GLU A 168 11.18 3.46 -11.75
CA GLU A 168 10.97 4.85 -12.15
C GLU A 168 9.99 5.56 -11.19
N VAL A 169 10.38 6.73 -10.68
CA VAL A 169 9.44 7.63 -9.99
C VAL A 169 8.52 8.27 -11.02
N VAL A 170 7.25 7.88 -11.02
CA VAL A 170 6.24 8.32 -11.98
C VAL A 170 5.31 9.41 -11.44
N GLY A 171 5.34 9.63 -10.11
CA GLY A 171 4.55 10.69 -9.49
C GLY A 171 4.99 10.99 -8.06
N VAL A 172 4.75 12.20 -7.61
CA VAL A 172 4.98 12.65 -6.24
C VAL A 172 3.80 13.55 -5.87
N LYS A 173 3.01 13.19 -4.86
CA LYS A 173 1.77 13.88 -4.49
C LYS A 173 1.70 14.14 -2.99
N ASN A 174 1.51 15.39 -2.60
CA ASN A 174 1.23 15.74 -1.21
C ASN A 174 -0.20 15.30 -0.86
N TYR A 175 -0.38 14.73 0.33
CA TYR A 175 -1.71 14.33 0.81
C TYR A 175 -2.01 14.76 2.24
N GLY A 176 -1.01 15.27 2.96
CA GLY A 176 -1.15 15.84 4.30
C GLY A 176 -0.16 16.98 4.46
N ALA A 177 -0.59 18.08 5.08
CA ALA A 177 0.28 19.18 5.43
C ALA A 177 -0.36 20.02 6.54
N GLU A 178 0.44 20.46 7.50
CA GLU A 178 -0.01 21.43 8.50
C GLU A 178 -0.15 22.83 7.88
N ASN A 179 0.66 23.13 6.86
CA ASN A 179 0.75 24.43 6.21
C ASN A 179 0.10 24.43 4.82
N VAL A 180 -0.38 25.61 4.40
CA VAL A 180 -0.96 25.83 3.05
C VAL A 180 0.06 25.54 1.94
N PHE A 181 1.35 25.77 2.21
CA PHE A 181 2.46 25.42 1.33
C PHE A 181 3.25 24.28 1.98
N PRO A 182 3.08 23.03 1.51
CA PRO A 182 3.78 21.90 2.11
C PRO A 182 5.29 22.01 1.90
N LEU A 183 6.07 21.57 2.89
CA LEU A 183 7.50 21.41 2.69
C LEU A 183 7.75 20.37 1.59
N PRO A 184 8.60 20.65 0.60
CA PRO A 184 8.80 19.72 -0.50
C PRO A 184 9.65 18.54 -0.06
N VAL A 185 9.38 17.37 -0.64
CA VAL A 185 10.24 16.21 -0.49
C VAL A 185 11.62 16.43 -1.13
N ASP A 186 12.68 15.94 -0.49
CA ASP A 186 14.02 15.89 -1.10
C ASP A 186 14.04 14.85 -2.22
N LYS A 187 14.15 15.34 -3.46
CA LYS A 187 14.22 14.52 -4.67
C LYS A 187 15.41 13.54 -4.63
N LYS A 188 16.59 13.97 -4.16
CA LYS A 188 17.77 13.11 -4.12
C LYS A 188 17.52 11.94 -3.17
N GLN A 189 16.97 12.23 -2.00
CA GLN A 189 16.63 11.24 -0.99
C GLN A 189 15.66 10.17 -1.53
N VAL A 190 14.59 10.61 -2.21
CA VAL A 190 13.63 9.69 -2.85
C VAL A 190 14.30 8.82 -3.92
N LEU A 191 15.14 9.40 -4.77
CA LEU A 191 15.84 8.64 -5.81
C LEU A 191 16.84 7.64 -5.22
N ASP A 192 17.48 7.97 -4.09
CA ASP A 192 18.39 7.07 -3.41
C ASP A 192 17.63 5.88 -2.76
N MET A 193 16.44 6.10 -2.22
CA MET A 193 15.55 5.02 -1.74
C MET A 193 15.14 4.08 -2.89
N VAL A 194 14.69 4.64 -4.02
CA VAL A 194 14.28 3.84 -5.19
C VAL A 194 15.44 3.02 -5.74
N LYS A 195 16.64 3.61 -5.88
CA LYS A 195 17.84 2.88 -6.30
C LYS A 195 18.26 1.77 -5.33
N THR A 196 18.02 1.98 -4.04
CA THR A 196 18.32 0.95 -3.02
C THR A 196 17.40 -0.25 -3.18
N ILE A 197 16.10 -0.01 -3.39
CA ILE A 197 15.13 -1.06 -3.72
C ILE A 197 15.49 -1.76 -5.04
N GLU A 198 15.80 -0.98 -6.09
CA GLU A 198 16.19 -1.51 -7.40
C GLU A 198 17.35 -2.50 -7.26
N ARG A 199 18.45 -2.10 -6.62
CA ARG A 199 19.62 -2.96 -6.38
C ARG A 199 19.27 -4.21 -5.59
N ALA A 200 18.52 -4.05 -4.50
CA ALA A 200 18.08 -5.18 -3.69
C ALA A 200 17.25 -6.18 -4.51
N ARG A 201 16.35 -5.70 -5.37
CA ARG A 201 15.55 -6.54 -6.28
C ARG A 201 16.42 -7.29 -7.28
N TYR A 202 17.46 -6.65 -7.83
CA TYR A 202 18.45 -7.35 -8.68
C TYR A 202 19.18 -8.47 -7.92
N ASP A 203 19.38 -8.32 -6.62
CA ASP A 203 19.99 -9.33 -5.74
C ASP A 203 18.98 -10.37 -5.20
N GLY A 204 17.73 -10.33 -5.67
CA GLY A 204 16.69 -11.31 -5.33
C GLY A 204 15.77 -10.92 -4.16
N TYR A 205 15.85 -9.68 -3.66
CA TYR A 205 14.89 -9.17 -2.68
C TYR A 205 13.48 -9.09 -3.29
N ALA A 206 12.54 -9.83 -2.72
CA ALA A 206 11.15 -9.83 -3.17
C ALA A 206 10.48 -8.49 -2.83
N PHE A 207 10.16 -7.70 -3.84
CA PHE A 207 9.51 -6.40 -3.69
C PHE A 207 8.64 -6.11 -4.93
N PRO A 208 7.47 -5.44 -4.78
CA PRO A 208 6.58 -5.16 -5.91
C PRO A 208 7.23 -4.30 -7.00
N LEU A 209 6.82 -4.53 -8.25
CA LEU A 209 7.23 -3.71 -9.40
C LEU A 209 6.56 -2.33 -9.42
N SER A 210 5.35 -2.24 -8.84
CA SER A 210 4.63 -0.98 -8.66
C SER A 210 4.26 -0.82 -7.20
N TYR A 211 4.67 0.29 -6.63
CA TYR A 211 4.53 0.56 -5.21
C TYR A 211 4.45 2.06 -4.93
N THR A 212 4.11 2.37 -3.70
CA THR A 212 4.17 3.72 -3.18
C THR A 212 5.15 3.79 -2.02
N LEU A 213 5.80 4.94 -1.87
CA LEU A 213 6.54 5.31 -0.67
C LEU A 213 5.83 6.51 -0.05
N ASP A 214 5.45 6.39 1.22
CA ASP A 214 4.88 7.48 1.99
C ASP A 214 6.01 8.14 2.77
N ILE A 215 6.16 9.44 2.54
CA ILE A 215 7.31 10.24 2.95
C ILE A 215 6.83 11.39 3.83
N ALA A 216 7.31 11.43 5.06
CA ALA A 216 7.19 12.57 5.96
C ALA A 216 8.27 13.61 5.62
N VAL A 217 7.96 14.88 5.84
CA VAL A 217 8.91 15.98 5.72
C VAL A 217 8.76 16.90 6.92
N ASN A 218 9.90 17.27 7.53
CA ASN A 218 10.00 18.35 8.52
C ASN A 218 11.29 19.15 8.25
N GLU A 219 11.66 20.05 9.17
CA GLU A 219 12.84 20.91 9.03
C GLU A 219 14.17 20.14 8.89
N SER A 220 14.24 18.91 9.41
CA SER A 220 15.43 18.05 9.36
C SER A 220 15.57 17.27 8.04
N GLY A 221 14.50 17.18 7.23
CA GLY A 221 14.56 16.54 5.92
C GLY A 221 13.35 15.67 5.57
N SER A 222 13.57 14.67 4.71
CA SER A 222 12.55 13.74 4.22
C SER A 222 12.79 12.32 4.73
N PHE A 223 11.73 11.68 5.23
CA PHE A 223 11.79 10.41 5.93
C PHE A 223 10.75 9.43 5.40
N LEU A 224 11.15 8.18 5.23
CA LEU A 224 10.23 7.10 4.93
C LEU A 224 9.34 6.82 6.14
N ILE A 225 8.03 6.87 5.93
CA ILE A 225 7.01 6.43 6.88
C ILE A 225 6.75 4.95 6.64
N GLU A 226 6.35 4.62 5.41
CA GLU A 226 5.99 3.27 5.00
C GLU A 226 6.00 3.12 3.47
N ALA A 227 5.94 1.88 3.01
CA ALA A 227 5.76 1.51 1.62
C ALA A 227 4.49 0.65 1.49
N HIS A 228 3.87 0.71 0.32
CA HIS A 228 2.72 -0.14 -0.04
C HIS A 228 2.91 -0.74 -1.42
N PRO A 229 2.55 -2.01 -1.67
CA PRO A 229 2.31 -2.44 -3.03
C PRO A 229 1.20 -1.57 -3.63
N PHE A 230 1.20 -1.35 -4.95
CA PHE A 230 0.20 -0.47 -5.58
C PHE A 230 -1.18 -1.13 -5.64
N VAL A 231 -1.85 -1.23 -4.49
CA VAL A 231 -3.13 -1.87 -4.25
C VAL A 231 -3.88 -1.09 -3.19
N SER A 232 -5.12 -0.67 -3.49
CA SER A 232 -5.98 0.07 -2.55
C SER A 232 -5.35 1.35 -1.98
N CYS A 233 -4.42 1.97 -2.71
CA CYS A 233 -3.77 3.23 -2.31
C CYS A 233 -4.54 4.42 -2.89
N GLY A 234 -4.80 5.44 -2.08
CA GLY A 234 -5.29 6.74 -2.56
C GLY A 234 -4.30 7.37 -3.56
N LEU A 235 -4.83 8.01 -4.61
CA LEU A 235 -4.01 8.56 -5.70
C LEU A 235 -3.61 10.02 -5.46
N TYR A 236 -4.39 10.77 -4.67
CA TYR A 236 -4.09 12.17 -4.34
C TYR A 236 -3.78 13.03 -5.58
N GLY A 237 -4.54 12.82 -6.66
CA GLY A 237 -4.36 13.51 -7.94
C GLY A 237 -3.26 12.93 -8.84
N PHE A 238 -2.75 11.73 -8.56
CA PHE A 238 -2.00 10.93 -9.54
C PHE A 238 -2.96 10.38 -10.60
N ALA A 239 -2.72 10.73 -11.86
CA ALA A 239 -3.61 10.42 -12.97
C ALA A 239 -2.83 10.05 -14.24
N ASP A 240 -1.76 9.24 -14.10
CA ASP A 240 -1.07 8.68 -15.26
C ASP A 240 -1.90 7.53 -15.85
N TYR A 241 -2.87 7.88 -16.70
CA TYR A 241 -3.78 6.93 -17.34
C TYR A 241 -3.08 5.94 -18.28
N GLN A 242 -1.85 6.22 -18.71
CA GLN A 242 -1.08 5.25 -19.48
C GLN A 242 -0.59 4.12 -18.56
N ARG A 243 -0.12 4.45 -17.35
CA ARG A 243 0.52 3.49 -16.43
C ARG A 243 -0.45 2.84 -15.46
N LEU A 244 -1.49 3.55 -15.04
CA LEU A 244 -2.37 3.16 -13.93
C LEU A 244 -2.88 1.71 -14.00
N PRO A 245 -3.40 1.20 -15.14
CA PRO A 245 -3.87 -0.19 -15.22
C PRO A 245 -2.74 -1.20 -14.94
N SER A 246 -1.55 -0.96 -15.51
CA SER A 246 -0.39 -1.83 -15.32
C SER A 246 0.15 -1.80 -13.89
N MET A 247 0.10 -0.64 -13.23
CA MET A 247 0.52 -0.51 -11.84
C MET A 247 -0.39 -1.32 -10.91
N MET A 248 -1.72 -1.25 -11.10
CA MET A 248 -2.69 -2.02 -10.32
C MET A 248 -2.53 -3.54 -10.52
N ILE A 249 -2.28 -3.97 -11.76
CA ILE A 249 -1.98 -5.38 -12.07
C ILE A 249 -0.71 -5.83 -11.33
N GLN A 250 0.35 -5.03 -11.38
CA GLN A 250 1.63 -5.36 -10.74
C GLN A 250 1.51 -5.41 -9.21
N GLY A 251 0.78 -4.47 -8.60
CA GLY A 251 0.52 -4.47 -7.16
C GLY A 251 -0.25 -5.72 -6.71
N TYR A 252 -1.34 -6.08 -7.41
CA TYR A 252 -2.12 -7.26 -7.05
C TYR A 252 -1.36 -8.56 -7.26
N ARG A 253 -0.58 -8.68 -8.36
CA ARG A 253 0.28 -9.85 -8.60
C ARG A 253 1.31 -10.07 -7.50
N TYR A 254 1.86 -9.00 -6.93
CA TYR A 254 2.75 -9.11 -5.78
C TYR A 254 2.03 -9.74 -4.57
N MET A 255 0.78 -9.34 -4.28
CA MET A 255 -0.01 -9.99 -3.24
C MET A 255 -0.31 -11.47 -3.55
N GLN A 256 -0.57 -11.81 -4.81
CA GLN A 256 -0.73 -13.20 -5.24
C GLN A 256 0.55 -14.03 -5.04
N GLN A 257 1.73 -13.45 -5.28
CA GLN A 257 3.02 -14.09 -4.98
C GLN A 257 3.18 -14.35 -3.49
N GLN A 258 2.87 -13.37 -2.63
CA GLN A 258 2.90 -13.56 -1.17
C GLN A 258 1.93 -14.67 -0.71
N ALA A 259 0.74 -14.74 -1.32
CA ALA A 259 -0.25 -15.79 -1.09
C ALA A 259 0.19 -17.18 -1.59
N GLY A 260 1.24 -17.26 -2.41
CA GLY A 260 1.71 -18.50 -3.04
C GLY A 260 0.89 -18.94 -4.25
N LEU A 261 0.17 -18.00 -4.88
CA LEU A 261 -0.63 -18.22 -6.09
C LEU A 261 0.16 -18.02 -7.38
N LEU A 262 1.31 -17.34 -7.30
CA LEU A 262 2.22 -17.11 -8.41
C LEU A 262 3.65 -17.44 -7.96
N SER A 263 4.42 -18.07 -8.86
CA SER A 263 5.86 -18.33 -8.72
C SER A 263 6.69 -17.17 -9.25
#